data_AF-A0A9R0IIM6-F1
#
_entry.id   AF-A0A9R0IIM6-F1
#
_cell.length_a   1.000
_cell.length_b   1.000
_cell.length_c   1.000
_cell.angle_alpha   90.00
_cell.angle_beta   90.00
_cell.angle_gamma   90.00
#
_symmetry.space_group_name_H-M   'P 1'
#
loop_
_entity.id
_entity.type
_entity.pdbx_description
1 polymer ?
#
loop_
_entity_poly.entity_id
_entity_poly.type
_entity_poly.pdbx_seq_one_letter_code
_entity_poly.pdbx_strand_id
1 'polypeptide(L)'
;MRPPTPSEVYYKGHAKENGEFVDETSRKVWADFQSKKSTNLEDENPKTENELFLEALGGWKNGRVYGLGNAIDNFYVKPNNDPSFKKVRNELVTNLTSNVELLSSKNLEQAKEIEETKVVLDETTTKLNETEKKLDETTRQLKETTDAMKAMQAQILFLTENVILRLS
;
A
#
# COMPACT_ATOMS: atom_id res chain seq x y z
N MET A 1 -27.70 -30.72 -6.86
CA MET A 1 -27.32 -30.47 -8.27
C MET A 1 -26.89 -29.02 -8.39
N ARG A 2 -25.84 -28.70 -9.16
CA ARG A 2 -25.42 -27.31 -9.36
C ARG A 2 -26.35 -26.60 -10.36
N PRO A 3 -26.51 -25.27 -10.28
CA PRO A 3 -27.17 -24.51 -11.34
C PRO A 3 -26.46 -24.70 -12.68
N PRO A 4 -27.19 -24.73 -13.81
CA PRO A 4 -26.59 -24.76 -15.14
C PRO A 4 -25.88 -23.43 -15.42
N THR A 5 -24.79 -23.47 -16.19
CA THR A 5 -24.12 -22.26 -16.68
C THR A 5 -24.87 -21.69 -17.89
N PRO A 6 -24.68 -20.41 -18.22
CA PRO A 6 -25.27 -19.81 -19.42
C PRO A 6 -24.84 -20.54 -20.71
N SER A 7 -23.59 -21.02 -20.79
CA SER A 7 -23.10 -21.79 -21.95
C SER A 7 -23.80 -23.16 -22.08
N GLU A 8 -24.12 -23.82 -20.97
CA GLU A 8 -24.88 -25.08 -20.97
C GLU A 8 -26.33 -24.89 -21.42
N VAL A 9 -26.98 -23.83 -20.93
CA VAL A 9 -28.34 -23.49 -21.35
C VAL A 9 -28.37 -23.14 -22.83
N TYR A 10 -27.37 -22.38 -23.29
CA TYR A 10 -27.23 -22.04 -24.70
C TYR A 10 -27.04 -23.28 -25.58
N TYR A 11 -26.09 -24.15 -25.22
CA TYR A 11 -25.82 -25.38 -25.96
C TYR A 11 -27.05 -26.26 -26.06
N LYS A 12 -27.76 -26.47 -24.93
CA LYS A 12 -29.00 -27.26 -24.91
C LYS A 12 -30.13 -26.66 -25.77
N GLY A 13 -30.17 -25.34 -25.92
CA GLY A 13 -31.16 -24.65 -26.76
C GLY A 13 -30.79 -24.55 -28.24
N HIS A 14 -29.50 -24.65 -28.58
CA HIS A 14 -28.99 -24.35 -29.93
C HIS A 14 -28.21 -25.50 -30.57
N ALA A 15 -28.07 -26.64 -29.89
CA ALA A 15 -27.54 -27.88 -30.45
C ALA A 15 -28.65 -28.94 -30.55
N LYS A 16 -28.66 -29.68 -31.64
CA LYS A 16 -29.48 -30.87 -31.85
C LYS A 16 -28.93 -32.03 -31.02
N GLU A 17 -29.70 -33.12 -30.90
CA GLU A 17 -29.27 -34.33 -30.19
C GLU A 17 -27.99 -34.96 -30.77
N ASN A 18 -27.72 -34.76 -32.06
CA ASN A 18 -26.49 -35.21 -32.73
C ASN A 18 -25.28 -34.29 -32.48
N GLY A 19 -25.43 -33.23 -31.67
CA GLY A 19 -24.39 -32.25 -31.35
C GLY A 19 -24.17 -31.16 -32.40
N GLU A 20 -24.90 -31.18 -33.51
CA GLU A 20 -24.84 -30.12 -34.53
C GLU A 20 -25.63 -28.89 -34.09
N PHE A 21 -25.07 -27.70 -34.33
CA PHE A 21 -25.78 -26.45 -34.07
C PHE A 21 -26.96 -26.26 -35.03
N VAL A 22 -28.05 -25.66 -34.52
CA VAL A 22 -29.28 -25.40 -35.27
C VAL A 22 -29.09 -24.39 -36.39
N ASP A 23 -28.12 -23.48 -36.26
CA ASP A 23 -27.77 -22.50 -37.27
C ASP A 23 -26.27 -22.13 -37.28
N GLU A 24 -25.85 -21.41 -38.32
CA GLU A 24 -24.48 -20.92 -38.52
C GLU A 24 -24.03 -19.97 -37.41
N THR A 25 -24.93 -19.08 -36.96
CA THR A 25 -24.63 -18.06 -35.96
C THR A 25 -24.27 -18.71 -34.62
N SER A 26 -25.02 -19.74 -34.24
CA SER A 26 -24.83 -20.47 -32.99
C SER A 26 -23.53 -21.25 -32.98
N ARG A 27 -23.18 -21.83 -34.14
CA ARG A 27 -21.88 -22.46 -34.34
C ARG A 27 -20.74 -21.46 -34.20
N LYS A 28 -20.87 -20.27 -34.78
CA LYS A 28 -19.85 -19.20 -34.70
C LYS A 28 -19.66 -18.70 -33.27
N VAL A 29 -20.75 -18.42 -32.55
CA VAL A 29 -20.70 -18.04 -31.14
C VAL A 29 -20.00 -19.10 -30.31
N TRP A 30 -20.34 -20.37 -30.51
CA TRP A 30 -19.73 -21.46 -29.75
C TRP A 30 -18.24 -21.61 -30.07
N ALA A 31 -17.85 -21.55 -31.35
CA ALA A 31 -16.45 -21.61 -31.76
C ALA A 31 -15.63 -20.44 -31.17
N ASP A 32 -16.20 -19.23 -31.19
CA ASP A 32 -15.57 -18.04 -30.60
C ASP A 32 -15.41 -18.17 -29.08
N PHE A 33 -16.42 -18.71 -28.38
CA PHE A 33 -16.32 -19.02 -26.95
C PHE A 33 -15.20 -20.03 -26.64
N GLN A 34 -15.10 -21.12 -27.40
CA GLN A 34 -14.03 -22.11 -27.21
C GLN A 34 -12.65 -21.52 -27.50
N SER A 35 -12.54 -20.68 -28.54
CA SER A 35 -11.31 -19.95 -28.86
C SER A 35 -10.90 -19.05 -27.70
N LYS A 36 -11.82 -18.21 -27.19
CA LYS A 36 -11.59 -17.33 -26.05
C LYS A 36 -11.19 -18.09 -24.79
N LYS A 37 -11.82 -19.24 -24.52
CA LYS A 37 -11.47 -20.10 -23.39
C LYS A 37 -10.03 -20.61 -23.47
N SER A 38 -9.59 -20.94 -24.67
CA SER A 38 -8.24 -21.45 -24.92
C SER A 38 -7.17 -20.37 -24.73
N THR A 39 -7.44 -19.13 -25.17
CA THR A 39 -6.50 -18.01 -25.05
C THR A 39 -6.50 -17.36 -23.66
N ASN A 40 -7.58 -17.48 -22.90
CA ASN A 40 -7.72 -16.86 -21.57
C ASN A 40 -6.80 -17.46 -20.50
N LEU A 41 -6.22 -18.64 -20.75
CA LEU A 41 -5.25 -19.27 -19.84
C LEU A 41 -3.90 -18.56 -19.82
N GLU A 42 -3.62 -17.70 -20.81
CA GLU A 42 -2.36 -16.98 -20.98
C GLU A 42 -2.44 -15.51 -20.52
N ASP A 43 -3.60 -15.07 -20.01
CA ASP A 43 -3.83 -13.69 -19.58
C ASP A 43 -3.40 -13.47 -18.11
N GLU A 44 -2.85 -12.30 -17.81
CA GLU A 44 -2.40 -11.90 -16.46
C GLU A 44 -3.59 -11.76 -15.50
N ASN A 45 -4.80 -11.52 -16.03
CA ASN A 45 -6.04 -11.50 -15.27
C ASN A 45 -7.14 -12.31 -15.98
N PRO A 46 -7.18 -13.65 -15.78
CA PRO A 46 -8.06 -14.53 -16.52
C PRO A 46 -9.53 -14.24 -16.20
N LYS A 47 -10.34 -14.05 -17.25
CA LYS A 47 -11.78 -13.87 -17.13
C LYS A 47 -12.47 -15.18 -16.77
N THR A 48 -13.64 -15.07 -16.13
CA THR A 48 -14.49 -16.22 -15.87
C THR A 48 -15.10 -16.76 -17.18
N GLU A 49 -15.45 -18.05 -17.21
CA GLU A 49 -16.09 -18.64 -18.38
C GLU A 49 -17.40 -17.93 -18.77
N ASN A 50 -18.14 -17.43 -17.78
CA ASN A 50 -19.37 -16.69 -18.03
C ASN A 50 -19.11 -15.36 -18.74
N GLU A 51 -18.04 -14.63 -18.38
CA GLU A 51 -17.64 -13.38 -19.04
C GLU A 51 -17.19 -13.63 -20.47
N LEU A 52 -16.34 -14.64 -20.69
CA LEU A 52 -15.92 -15.04 -22.03
C LEU A 52 -17.10 -15.42 -22.92
N PHE A 53 -18.08 -16.12 -22.34
CA PHE A 53 -19.29 -16.50 -23.06
C PHE A 53 -20.15 -15.29 -23.40
N LEU A 54 -20.31 -14.34 -22.47
CA LEU A 54 -21.03 -13.09 -22.74
C LEU A 54 -20.39 -12.29 -23.87
N GLU A 55 -19.05 -12.25 -23.91
CA GLU A 55 -18.30 -11.62 -25.00
C GLU A 55 -18.51 -12.32 -26.34
N ALA A 56 -18.51 -13.65 -26.36
CA ALA A 56 -18.77 -14.43 -27.57
C ALA A 56 -20.20 -14.24 -28.11
N LEU A 57 -21.16 -13.97 -27.23
CA LEU A 57 -22.53 -13.59 -27.60
C LEU A 57 -22.64 -12.16 -28.14
N GLY A 58 -21.54 -11.40 -28.15
CA GLY A 58 -21.50 -10.00 -28.57
C GLY A 58 -22.00 -9.02 -27.51
N GLY A 59 -22.08 -9.46 -26.25
CA GLY A 59 -22.50 -8.65 -25.11
C GLY A 59 -23.96 -8.20 -25.16
N TRP A 60 -24.26 -7.17 -24.35
CA TRP A 60 -25.59 -6.57 -24.29
C TRP A 60 -25.82 -5.64 -25.49
N LYS A 61 -26.83 -5.95 -26.32
CA LYS A 61 -27.28 -5.11 -27.43
C LYS A 61 -28.75 -4.73 -27.22
N ASN A 62 -29.04 -3.44 -27.10
CA ASN A 62 -30.38 -2.91 -26.81
C ASN A 62 -31.07 -3.61 -25.63
N GLY A 63 -30.30 -3.92 -24.59
CA GLY A 63 -30.79 -4.58 -23.39
C GLY A 63 -31.15 -6.05 -23.54
N ARG A 64 -30.67 -6.71 -24.60
CA ARG A 64 -30.80 -8.16 -24.83
C ARG A 64 -29.43 -8.77 -25.10
N VAL A 65 -29.31 -10.05 -24.86
CA VAL A 65 -28.15 -10.87 -25.23
C VAL A 65 -28.65 -11.98 -26.15
N TYR A 66 -27.91 -12.24 -27.22
CA TYR A 66 -28.30 -13.23 -28.22
C TYR A 66 -28.44 -14.64 -27.60
N GLY A 67 -29.42 -15.42 -28.06
CA GLY A 67 -29.60 -16.84 -27.74
C GLY A 67 -29.85 -17.23 -26.27
N LEU A 68 -29.91 -16.29 -25.32
CA LEU A 68 -30.25 -16.59 -23.92
C LEU A 68 -31.69 -16.19 -23.55
N GLY A 69 -32.36 -15.38 -24.37
CA GLY A 69 -33.76 -14.99 -24.17
C GLY A 69 -34.00 -14.43 -22.77
N ASN A 70 -35.09 -14.87 -22.13
CA ASN A 70 -35.45 -14.47 -20.77
C ASN A 70 -34.60 -15.15 -19.68
N ALA A 71 -33.80 -16.16 -20.02
CA ALA A 71 -32.92 -16.80 -19.05
C ALA A 71 -31.71 -15.91 -18.69
N ILE A 72 -31.47 -14.83 -19.45
CA ILE A 72 -30.30 -13.96 -19.27
C ILE A 72 -30.22 -13.33 -17.88
N ASP A 73 -31.36 -12.95 -17.30
CA ASP A 73 -31.43 -12.29 -15.99
C ASP A 73 -31.04 -13.24 -14.84
N ASN A 74 -31.03 -14.56 -15.09
CA ASN A 74 -30.55 -15.55 -14.12
C ASN A 74 -29.02 -15.68 -14.09
N PHE A 75 -28.33 -15.19 -15.13
CA PHE A 75 -26.89 -15.41 -15.32
C PHE A 75 -26.06 -14.13 -15.30
N TYR A 76 -26.64 -13.01 -15.75
CA TYR A 76 -25.92 -11.75 -15.92
C TYR A 76 -26.71 -10.57 -15.38
N VAL A 77 -25.98 -9.64 -14.76
CA VAL A 77 -26.54 -8.34 -14.39
C VAL A 77 -26.53 -7.45 -15.61
N LYS A 78 -27.70 -6.92 -15.98
CA LYS A 78 -27.83 -5.95 -17.05
C LYS A 78 -27.00 -4.70 -16.74
N PRO A 79 -26.12 -4.25 -17.65
CA PRO A 79 -25.39 -3.01 -17.45
C PRO A 79 -26.40 -1.86 -17.38
N ASN A 80 -26.53 -1.28 -16.19
CA ASN A 80 -27.34 -0.09 -15.97
C ASN A 80 -26.63 1.10 -16.60
N ASN A 81 -26.98 1.39 -17.85
CA ASN A 81 -26.60 2.61 -18.56
C ASN A 81 -27.48 3.81 -18.20
N ASP A 82 -28.14 3.76 -17.03
CA ASP A 82 -28.92 4.88 -16.55
C ASP A 82 -27.99 6.11 -16.40
N PRO A 83 -28.30 7.24 -17.06
CA PRO A 83 -27.53 8.48 -16.96
C PRO A 83 -27.28 8.91 -15.50
N SER A 84 -28.21 8.60 -14.59
CA SER A 84 -28.10 8.90 -13.16
C SER A 84 -26.91 8.19 -12.52
N PHE A 85 -26.73 6.90 -12.76
CA PHE A 85 -25.61 6.12 -12.20
C PHE A 85 -24.26 6.51 -12.81
N LYS A 86 -24.24 6.94 -14.08
CA LYS A 86 -23.02 7.47 -14.72
C LYS A 86 -22.58 8.78 -14.06
N LYS A 87 -23.52 9.66 -13.74
CA LYS A 87 -23.25 10.91 -13.02
C LYS A 87 -22.69 10.65 -11.62
N VAL A 88 -23.34 9.78 -10.85
CA VAL A 88 -22.88 9.39 -9.50
C VAL A 88 -21.46 8.81 -9.53
N ARG A 89 -21.16 7.94 -10.51
CA ARG A 89 -19.83 7.36 -10.68
C ARG A 89 -18.79 8.44 -10.97
N ASN A 90 -19.08 9.37 -11.88
CA ASN A 90 -18.16 10.45 -12.22
C ASN A 90 -17.91 11.36 -11.01
N GLU A 91 -18.94 11.71 -10.25
CA GLU A 91 -18.81 12.48 -9.01
C GLU A 91 -17.93 11.74 -7.98
N LEU A 92 -18.14 10.44 -7.79
CA LEU A 92 -17.30 9.63 -6.91
C LEU A 92 -15.84 9.61 -7.38
N VAL A 93 -15.60 9.44 -8.68
CA VAL A 93 -14.24 9.46 -9.24
C VAL A 93 -13.58 10.81 -9.01
N THR A 94 -14.26 11.92 -9.30
CA THR A 94 -13.72 13.27 -9.05
C THR A 94 -13.39 13.47 -7.57
N ASN A 95 -14.29 13.08 -6.68
CA ASN A 95 -14.07 13.18 -5.23
C ASN A 95 -12.88 12.35 -4.75
N LEU A 96 -12.73 11.12 -5.27
CA LEU A 96 -11.59 10.27 -4.96
C LEU A 96 -10.28 10.87 -5.48
N THR A 97 -10.27 11.38 -6.71
CA THR A 97 -9.10 12.05 -7.28
C THR A 97 -8.67 13.25 -6.43
N SER A 98 -9.62 14.13 -6.06
CA SER A 98 -9.32 15.27 -5.19
C SER A 98 -8.81 14.85 -3.81
N ASN A 99 -9.34 13.77 -3.24
CA ASN A 99 -8.85 13.24 -1.96
C ASN A 99 -7.42 12.68 -2.07
N VAL A 100 -7.11 11.99 -3.17
CA VAL A 100 -5.75 11.46 -3.43
C VAL A 100 -4.76 12.61 -3.59
N GLU A 101 -5.11 13.66 -4.32
CA GLU A 101 -4.28 14.86 -4.45
C GLU A 101 -4.03 15.53 -3.10
N LEU A 102 -5.09 15.73 -2.30
CA LEU A 102 -4.99 16.33 -0.96
C LEU A 102 -4.09 15.50 -0.03
N LEU A 103 -4.29 14.18 0.01
CA LEU A 103 -3.47 13.28 0.83
C LEU A 103 -2.01 13.26 0.37
N SER A 104 -1.76 13.32 -0.94
CA SER A 104 -0.41 13.38 -1.49
C SER A 104 0.30 14.67 -1.07
N SER A 105 -0.41 15.82 -1.11
CA SER A 105 0.14 17.10 -0.61
C SER A 105 0.45 17.06 0.88
N LYS A 106 -0.45 16.51 1.71
CA LYS A 106 -0.22 16.36 3.16
C LYS A 106 0.97 15.46 3.47
N ASN A 107 1.09 14.33 2.77
CA ASN A 107 2.22 13.43 2.96
C ASN A 107 3.56 14.10 2.59
N LEU A 108 3.57 14.92 1.54
CA LEU A 108 4.77 15.67 1.15
C LEU A 108 5.16 16.72 2.19
N GLU A 109 4.18 17.41 2.79
CA GLU A 109 4.42 18.38 3.86
C GLU A 109 4.95 17.70 5.12
N GLN A 110 4.32 16.61 5.55
CA GLN A 110 4.80 15.80 6.69
C GLN A 110 6.22 15.26 6.48
N ALA A 111 6.56 14.84 5.25
CA ALA A 111 7.91 14.38 4.95
C ALA A 111 8.95 15.50 5.12
N LYS A 112 8.61 16.75 4.79
CA LYS A 112 9.48 17.91 5.04
C LYS A 112 9.65 18.19 6.52
N GLU A 113 8.56 18.20 7.29
CA GLU A 113 8.60 18.42 8.74
C GLU A 113 9.46 17.36 9.46
N ILE A 114 9.38 16.09 9.03
CA ILE A 114 10.21 15.01 9.56
C ILE A 114 11.69 15.27 9.28
N GLU A 115 12.04 15.68 8.07
CA GLU A 115 13.44 15.96 7.71
C GLU A 115 13.99 17.16 8.50
N GLU A 116 13.20 18.24 8.64
CA GLU A 116 13.56 19.39 9.46
C GLU A 116 13.77 19.00 10.94
N THR A 117 12.87 18.17 11.48
CA THR A 117 12.98 17.66 12.86
C THR A 117 14.23 16.80 13.05
N LYS A 118 14.60 16.01 12.04
CA LYS A 118 15.81 15.17 12.06
C LYS A 118 17.07 16.02 12.08
N VAL A 119 17.13 17.10 11.28
CA VAL A 119 18.26 18.04 11.30
C VAL A 119 18.42 18.66 12.70
N VAL A 120 17.32 19.12 13.31
CA VAL A 120 17.34 19.69 14.67
C VAL A 120 17.79 18.66 15.70
N LEU A 121 17.38 17.40 15.56
CA LEU A 121 17.82 16.32 16.44
C LEU A 121 19.33 16.05 16.32
N ASP A 122 19.87 16.03 15.11
CA ASP A 122 21.30 15.83 14.85
C ASP A 122 22.14 16.98 15.43
N GLU A 123 21.68 18.23 15.26
CA GLU A 123 22.32 19.40 15.87
C GLU A 123 22.30 19.33 17.41
N THR A 124 21.16 18.93 17.99
CA THR A 124 21.00 18.80 19.44
C THR A 124 21.90 17.71 19.99
N THR A 125 21.99 16.58 19.30
CA THR A 125 22.87 15.45 19.65
C THR A 125 24.34 15.89 19.62
N THR A 126 24.74 16.67 18.61
CA THR A 126 26.10 17.22 18.51
C THR A 126 26.43 18.13 19.68
N LYS A 127 25.53 19.06 20.03
CA LYS A 127 25.70 19.95 21.19
C LYS A 127 25.76 19.20 22.52
N LEU A 128 24.99 18.12 22.66
CA LEU A 128 25.03 17.27 23.85
C LEU A 128 26.41 16.61 24.01
N ASN A 129 26.92 15.99 22.93
CA ASN A 129 28.24 15.36 22.93
C ASN A 129 29.38 16.35 23.26
N GLU A 130 29.28 17.60 22.77
CA GLU A 130 30.23 18.66 23.12
C GLU A 130 30.15 19.04 24.61
N THR A 131 28.94 19.05 25.18
CA THR A 131 28.72 19.36 26.59
C THR A 131 29.26 18.25 27.49
N GLU A 132 29.07 16.98 27.12
CA GLU A 132 29.65 15.82 27.82
C GLU A 132 31.18 15.90 27.85
N LYS A 133 31.82 16.18 26.70
CA LYS A 133 33.29 16.36 26.65
C LYS A 133 33.79 17.48 27.57
N LYS A 134 33.08 18.61 27.62
CA LYS A 134 33.43 19.72 28.52
C LYS A 134 33.27 19.32 29.98
N LEU A 135 32.24 18.53 30.30
CA LEU A 135 32.00 18.03 31.65
C LEU A 135 33.10 17.06 32.10
N ASP A 136 33.52 16.15 31.23
CA ASP A 136 34.63 15.23 31.50
C ASP A 136 35.93 15.98 31.77
N GLU A 137 36.24 16.98 30.95
CA GLU A 137 37.43 17.80 31.12
C GLU A 137 37.37 18.62 32.43
N THR A 138 36.23 19.20 32.76
CA THR A 138 36.02 19.92 34.04
C THR A 138 36.20 18.97 35.23
N THR A 139 35.69 17.74 35.12
CA THR A 139 35.82 16.72 36.16
C THR A 139 37.28 16.32 36.37
N ARG A 140 38.04 16.17 35.27
CA ARG A 140 39.49 15.89 35.31
C ARG A 140 40.25 17.02 36.00
N GLN A 141 40.02 18.28 35.62
CA GLN A 141 40.68 19.44 36.21
C GLN A 141 40.35 19.59 37.70
N LEU A 142 39.11 19.30 38.10
CA LEU A 142 38.71 19.32 39.51
C LEU A 142 39.46 18.26 40.33
N LYS A 143 39.62 17.05 39.77
CA LYS A 143 40.39 15.98 40.41
C LYS A 143 41.85 16.38 40.60
N GLU A 144 42.50 16.91 39.56
CA GLU A 144 43.88 17.38 39.61
C GLU A 144 44.07 18.49 40.67
N THR A 145 43.13 19.44 40.72
CA THR A 145 43.13 20.51 41.74
C THR A 145 42.97 19.95 43.14
N THR A 146 42.08 18.98 43.32
CA THR A 146 41.84 18.31 44.61
C THR A 146 43.08 17.57 45.09
N ASP A 147 43.76 16.84 44.20
CA ASP A 147 44.97 16.10 44.51
C ASP A 147 46.13 17.05 44.86
N ALA A 148 46.27 18.16 44.12
CA ALA A 148 47.24 19.20 44.43
C ALA A 148 47.00 19.85 45.81
N MET A 149 45.75 20.13 46.16
CA MET A 149 45.39 20.65 47.48
C MET A 149 45.75 19.69 48.61
N LYS A 150 45.48 18.38 48.44
CA LYS A 150 45.86 17.35 49.42
C LYS A 150 47.38 17.29 49.59
N ALA A 151 48.14 17.35 48.50
CA ALA A 151 49.60 17.36 48.54
C ALA A 151 50.14 18.59 49.28
N MET A 152 49.58 19.77 49.02
CA MET A 152 49.94 21.01 49.72
C MET A 152 49.61 20.94 51.21
N GLN A 153 48.45 20.40 51.56
CA GLN A 153 48.05 20.20 52.97
C GLN A 153 49.05 19.28 53.71
N ALA A 154 49.47 18.18 53.08
CA ALA A 154 50.47 17.28 53.64
C ALA A 154 51.84 17.97 53.84
N GLN A 155 52.28 18.80 52.89
CA GLN A 155 53.52 19.56 53.02
C GLN A 155 53.47 20.58 54.18
N ILE A 156 52.35 21.29 54.34
CA ILE A 156 52.14 22.23 55.44
C ILE A 156 52.22 21.52 56.79
N LEU A 157 51.60 20.35 56.91
CA LEU A 157 51.64 19.55 58.14
C LEU A 157 53.07 19.15 58.50
N PHE A 158 53.80 18.59 57.52
CA PHE A 158 55.21 18.19 57.70
C PHE A 158 56.11 19.35 58.12
N LEU A 159 55.97 20.53 57.50
CA LEU A 159 56.76 21.71 57.86
C LEU A 159 56.42 22.19 59.28
N THR A 160 55.14 22.16 59.66
CA THR A 160 54.68 22.62 60.97
C THR A 160 55.18 21.69 62.08
N GLU A 161 55.10 20.37 61.90
CA GLU A 161 55.64 19.38 62.84
C GLU A 161 57.15 19.54 63.03
N ASN A 162 57.91 19.74 61.95
CA ASN A 162 59.36 19.97 62.04
C ASN A 162 59.73 21.26 62.78
N VAL A 163 58.96 22.33 62.61
CA VAL A 163 59.19 23.59 63.33
C VAL A 163 58.96 23.40 64.83
N ILE A 164 57.89 22.70 65.21
CA ILE A 164 57.59 22.39 66.62
C ILE A 164 58.74 21.59 67.24
N LEU A 165 59.23 20.56 66.56
CA LEU A 165 60.36 19.73 67.03
C LEU A 165 61.67 20.50 67.19
N ARG A 166 61.90 21.57 66.41
CA ARG A 166 63.12 22.40 66.54
C ARG A 166 63.04 23.44 67.66
N LEU A 167 61.83 23.73 68.14
CA LEU A 167 61.58 24.72 69.19
C LEU A 167 61.35 24.08 70.58
N SER A 168 61.32 22.75 70.66
CA SER A 168 61.21 21.96 71.90
C SER A 168 62.57 21.39 72.30
#